data_AF-A0A6L4AY59-F1
#
_entry.id   AF-A0A6L4AY59-F1
#
_cell.length_a   1.000
_cell.length_b   1.000
_cell.length_c   1.000
_cell.angle_alpha   90.00
_cell.angle_beta   90.00
_cell.angle_gamma   90.00
#
_symmetry.space_group_name_H-M   'P 1'
#
loop_
_entity.id
_entity.type
_entity.pdbx_description
1 polymer ?
#
loop_
_entity_poly.entity_id
_entity_poly.type
_entity_poly.pdbx_seq_one_letter_code
_entity_poly.pdbx_strand_id
1 'polypeptide(L)'
;MNQSSDTSTVVKKGNVNKCPSCGAQLGAFVSSCQSCGHEITDVEANRSITTLVSRLEEVEREVDEKGLTGRRREQTIVERRARVIRDFPVPNSREDLQQLLYFIQPKLIESVKPDPNTEDWRAKFNEVVSRAKNAYKNDSSALAEFEEIEASLSTPLSTGLAIRAKRNPLFVALLVGITLLGLVGLVGSMMERSKERQCEEKYTAGALAEKERLEKLYAQVDQDYKGKRYTEAVANASKLVWEYTEPCKVDDAAASKGVWDEKRIQISALIQKGIEIDAAEKEAAANRELAEKQADADRELAAKQAEAQKETELARIATEKERARIAEVRRKELDKKW
;
A
#
# COMPACT_ATOMS: atom_id res chain seq x y z
N MET A 1 -12.88 66.49 -77.03
CA MET A 1 -12.52 65.88 -75.73
C MET A 1 -13.65 66.18 -74.75
N ASN A 2 -14.27 65.12 -74.23
CA ASN A 2 -15.35 65.14 -73.24
C ASN A 2 -14.90 65.76 -71.91
N GLN A 3 -15.74 66.61 -71.30
CA GLN A 3 -16.27 66.42 -69.93
C GLN A 3 -17.20 67.58 -69.56
N SER A 4 -18.48 67.26 -69.39
CA SER A 4 -19.47 68.10 -68.71
C SER A 4 -19.43 67.81 -67.21
N SER A 5 -19.27 68.84 -66.38
CA SER A 5 -19.34 68.75 -64.92
C SER A 5 -20.80 68.86 -64.45
N ASP A 6 -21.38 67.73 -64.08
CA ASP A 6 -22.72 67.63 -63.50
C ASP A 6 -22.61 67.64 -61.96
N THR A 7 -23.17 68.65 -61.29
CA THR A 7 -23.14 68.77 -59.82
C THR A 7 -24.45 68.24 -59.25
N SER A 8 -24.38 67.05 -58.64
CA SER A 8 -25.50 66.34 -58.03
C SER A 8 -26.02 67.05 -56.77
N THR A 9 -27.30 67.45 -56.76
CA THR A 9 -28.02 67.82 -55.53
C THR A 9 -28.78 66.62 -54.98
N VAL A 10 -28.16 65.89 -54.06
CA VAL A 10 -28.81 64.82 -53.28
C VAL A 10 -29.50 65.43 -52.06
N VAL A 11 -30.83 65.58 -52.09
CA VAL A 11 -31.61 65.92 -50.90
C VAL A 11 -31.76 64.67 -50.03
N LYS A 12 -31.02 64.58 -48.93
CA LYS A 12 -31.14 63.51 -47.93
C LYS A 12 -32.17 63.92 -46.86
N LYS A 13 -33.36 63.31 -46.88
CA LYS A 13 -34.33 63.40 -45.76
C LYS A 13 -33.87 62.49 -44.62
N GLY A 14 -33.16 63.05 -43.63
CA GLY A 14 -32.91 62.41 -42.34
C GLY A 14 -33.85 62.97 -41.28
N ASN A 15 -34.47 62.11 -40.48
CA ASN A 15 -35.25 62.56 -39.31
C ASN A 15 -34.28 63.18 -38.30
N VAL A 16 -34.53 64.43 -37.91
CA VAL A 16 -33.71 65.17 -36.94
C VAL A 16 -34.33 65.00 -35.56
N ASN A 17 -33.70 64.20 -34.72
CA ASN A 17 -34.10 64.06 -33.32
C ASN A 17 -33.58 65.27 -32.53
N LYS A 18 -34.45 65.92 -31.75
CA LYS A 18 -34.12 67.09 -30.93
C LYS A 18 -34.38 66.80 -29.46
N CYS A 19 -33.59 67.41 -28.58
CA CYS A 19 -33.81 67.33 -27.15
C CYS A 19 -35.15 67.98 -26.78
N PRO A 20 -36.06 67.30 -26.07
CA PRO A 20 -37.34 67.87 -25.67
C PRO A 20 -37.20 69.00 -24.63
N SER A 21 -36.08 69.03 -23.89
CA SER A 21 -35.81 70.04 -22.87
C SER A 21 -35.13 71.30 -23.43
N CYS A 22 -34.12 71.17 -24.29
CA CYS A 22 -33.34 72.32 -24.78
C CYS A 22 -33.32 72.52 -26.32
N GLY A 23 -33.93 71.61 -27.08
CA GLY A 23 -33.97 71.70 -28.54
C GLY A 23 -32.67 71.35 -29.29
N ALA A 24 -31.60 71.02 -28.57
CA ALA A 24 -30.32 70.61 -29.17
C ALA A 24 -30.48 69.37 -30.05
N GLN A 25 -29.71 69.30 -31.14
CA GLN A 25 -29.74 68.16 -32.05
C GLN A 25 -29.12 66.94 -31.36
N LEU A 26 -29.88 65.85 -31.32
CA LEU A 26 -29.46 64.61 -30.69
C LEU A 26 -28.93 63.64 -31.75
N GLY A 27 -27.79 63.02 -31.45
CA GLY A 27 -27.38 61.82 -32.17
C GLY A 27 -28.37 60.67 -31.94
N ALA A 28 -28.40 59.69 -32.84
CA ALA A 28 -29.19 58.49 -32.59
C ALA A 28 -28.70 57.77 -31.32
N PHE A 29 -29.63 57.26 -30.50
CA PHE A 29 -29.36 56.45 -29.31
C PHE A 29 -28.61 57.16 -28.16
N VAL A 30 -28.76 58.48 -28.00
CA VAL A 30 -28.21 59.20 -26.85
C VAL A 30 -29.14 59.10 -25.63
N SER A 31 -28.62 58.62 -24.49
CA SER A 31 -29.38 58.44 -23.24
C SER A 31 -29.49 59.73 -22.41
N SER A 32 -28.64 60.72 -22.68
CA SER A 32 -28.72 62.05 -22.07
C SER A 32 -28.26 63.12 -23.05
N CYS A 33 -28.88 64.30 -22.98
CA CYS A 33 -28.50 65.42 -23.82
C CYS A 33 -27.17 66.01 -23.35
N GLN A 34 -26.15 65.96 -24.22
CA GLN A 34 -24.82 66.53 -23.91
C GLN A 34 -24.83 68.04 -23.68
N SER A 35 -25.84 68.75 -24.19
CA SER A 35 -25.94 70.21 -24.06
C SER A 35 -26.64 70.68 -22.79
N CYS A 36 -27.57 69.90 -22.22
CA CYS A 36 -28.35 70.34 -21.05
C CYS A 36 -28.48 69.31 -19.93
N GLY A 37 -27.93 68.10 -20.09
CA GLY A 37 -28.01 67.03 -19.11
C GLY A 37 -29.39 66.37 -18.98
N HIS A 38 -30.41 66.79 -19.75
CA HIS A 38 -31.72 66.15 -19.72
C HIS A 38 -31.64 64.69 -20.17
N GLU A 39 -32.10 63.78 -19.32
CA GLU A 39 -32.21 62.36 -19.63
C GLU A 39 -33.30 62.14 -20.67
N ILE A 40 -32.95 61.45 -21.76
CA ILE A 40 -33.87 61.20 -22.86
C ILE A 40 -34.64 59.93 -22.51
N THR A 41 -35.79 60.12 -21.87
CA THR A 41 -36.73 59.03 -21.61
C THR A 41 -37.55 58.78 -22.87
N ASP A 42 -37.24 57.73 -23.62
CA ASP A 42 -38.10 57.29 -24.72
C ASP A 42 -39.40 56.73 -24.12
N VAL A 43 -40.51 57.45 -24.26
CA VAL A 43 -41.82 57.02 -23.74
C VAL A 43 -42.32 55.74 -24.44
N GLU A 44 -41.68 55.35 -25.55
CA GLU A 44 -41.91 54.10 -26.27
C GLU A 44 -41.00 52.92 -25.81
N ALA A 45 -40.03 53.17 -24.92
CA ALA A 45 -39.09 52.17 -24.39
C ALA A 45 -39.64 51.29 -23.24
N ASN A 46 -40.86 51.55 -22.75
CA ASN A 46 -41.56 50.76 -21.73
C ASN A 46 -42.04 49.35 -22.20
N ARG A 47 -41.39 48.73 -23.19
CA ARG A 47 -41.86 47.47 -23.82
C ARG A 47 -40.94 46.27 -23.65
N SER A 48 -39.71 46.42 -23.19
CA SER A 48 -38.70 45.34 -23.26
C SER A 48 -39.04 44.12 -22.40
N ILE A 49 -39.36 44.31 -21.11
CA ILE A 49 -39.74 43.21 -20.21
C ILE A 49 -41.08 42.61 -20.61
N THR A 50 -42.08 43.43 -20.91
CA THR A 50 -43.41 42.97 -21.36
C THR A 50 -43.32 42.15 -22.65
N THR A 51 -42.50 42.58 -23.61
CA THR A 51 -42.27 41.84 -24.85
C THR A 51 -41.55 40.53 -24.59
N LEU A 52 -40.53 40.54 -23.72
CA LEU A 52 -39.82 39.32 -23.32
C LEU A 52 -40.76 38.31 -22.66
N VAL A 53 -41.57 38.74 -21.69
CA VAL A 53 -42.55 37.87 -21.02
C VAL A 53 -43.56 37.32 -22.03
N SER A 54 -44.13 38.17 -22.88
CA SER A 54 -45.08 37.75 -23.91
C SER A 54 -44.48 36.71 -24.87
N ARG A 55 -43.20 36.85 -25.24
CA ARG A 55 -42.48 35.88 -26.09
C ARG A 55 -42.24 34.56 -25.37
N LEU A 56 -41.92 34.60 -24.07
CA LEU A 56 -41.72 33.40 -23.26
C LEU A 56 -43.02 32.61 -23.05
N GLU A 57 -44.16 33.30 -22.96
CA GLU A 57 -45.50 32.71 -22.90
C GLU A 57 -45.94 32.17 -24.28
N GLU A 58 -45.64 32.89 -25.36
CA GLU A 58 -45.89 32.43 -26.74
C GLU A 58 -45.20 31.08 -27.01
N VAL A 59 -43.96 30.91 -26.54
CA VAL A 59 -43.24 29.63 -26.62
C VAL A 59 -44.01 28.49 -25.94
N GLU A 60 -44.62 28.73 -24.78
CA GLU A 60 -45.41 27.69 -24.11
C GLU A 60 -46.66 27.36 -24.91
N ARG A 61 -47.40 28.38 -25.37
CA ARG A 61 -48.60 28.18 -26.21
C ARG A 61 -48.30 27.41 -27.49
N GLU A 62 -47.26 27.78 -28.23
CA GLU A 62 -46.86 27.09 -29.46
C GLU A 62 -46.48 25.63 -29.23
N VAL A 63 -45.89 25.31 -28.08
CA VAL A 63 -45.53 23.94 -27.71
C VAL A 63 -46.78 23.14 -27.35
N ASP A 64 -47.74 23.77 -26.67
CA ASP A 64 -49.02 23.17 -26.31
C ASP A 64 -49.90 22.91 -27.53
N GLU A 65 -49.96 23.85 -28.48
CA GLU A 65 -50.64 23.69 -29.77
C GLU A 65 -50.08 22.53 -30.61
N LYS A 66 -48.80 22.21 -30.44
CA LYS A 66 -48.14 21.06 -31.07
C LYS A 66 -48.45 19.72 -30.39
N GLY A 67 -49.24 19.71 -29.32
CA GLY A 67 -49.66 18.50 -28.61
C GLY A 67 -48.52 17.76 -27.92
N LEU A 68 -47.40 18.44 -27.63
CA LEU A 68 -46.25 17.82 -26.95
C LEU A 68 -46.56 17.60 -25.46
N THR A 69 -46.21 16.43 -24.92
CA THR A 69 -46.44 16.09 -23.50
C THR A 69 -45.18 15.54 -22.82
N GLY A 70 -45.18 15.55 -21.49
CA GLY A 70 -44.12 14.99 -20.64
C GLY A 70 -42.74 15.61 -20.88
N ARG A 71 -41.70 14.77 -20.83
CA ARG A 71 -40.29 15.21 -20.92
C ARG A 71 -39.94 15.92 -22.23
N ARG A 72 -40.59 15.53 -23.35
CA ARG A 72 -40.35 16.14 -24.66
C ARG A 72 -40.89 17.57 -24.69
N ARG A 73 -42.06 17.81 -24.11
CA ARG A 73 -42.64 19.15 -23.92
C ARG A 73 -41.68 20.05 -23.14
N GLU A 74 -41.22 19.57 -21.99
CA GLU A 74 -40.32 20.33 -21.11
C GLU A 74 -39.02 20.70 -21.82
N GLN A 75 -38.37 19.75 -22.50
CA GLN A 75 -37.13 20.01 -23.24
C GLN A 75 -37.33 21.05 -24.35
N THR A 76 -38.41 20.94 -25.12
CA THR A 76 -38.71 21.89 -26.20
C THR A 76 -39.00 23.30 -25.67
N ILE A 77 -39.72 23.42 -24.55
CA ILE A 77 -39.95 24.73 -23.90
C ILE A 77 -38.64 25.34 -23.44
N VAL A 78 -37.79 24.57 -22.76
CA VAL A 78 -36.50 25.05 -22.25
C VAL A 78 -35.59 25.51 -23.39
N GLU A 79 -35.48 24.74 -24.47
CA GLU A 79 -34.66 25.10 -25.62
C GLU A 79 -35.17 26.37 -26.33
N ARG A 80 -36.48 26.49 -26.52
CA ARG A 80 -37.08 27.65 -27.18
C ARG A 80 -36.99 28.91 -26.31
N ARG A 81 -37.18 28.77 -25.00
CA ARG A 81 -36.98 29.87 -24.03
C ARG A 81 -35.53 30.34 -24.01
N ALA A 82 -34.55 29.43 -24.05
CA ALA A 82 -33.13 29.78 -24.15
C ALA A 82 -32.84 30.72 -25.32
N ARG A 83 -33.45 30.45 -26.49
CA ARG A 83 -33.32 31.29 -27.68
C ARG A 83 -33.93 32.67 -27.46
N VAL A 84 -35.15 32.74 -26.95
CA VAL A 84 -35.83 34.02 -26.64
C VAL A 84 -35.00 34.85 -25.64
N ILE A 85 -34.44 34.22 -24.61
CA ILE A 85 -33.62 34.89 -23.59
C ILE A 85 -32.33 35.46 -24.21
N ARG A 86 -31.65 34.72 -25.08
CA ARG A 86 -30.41 35.19 -25.70
C ARG A 86 -30.66 36.30 -26.72
N ASP A 87 -31.73 36.17 -27.50
CA ASP A 87 -31.96 37.02 -28.66
C ASP A 87 -32.69 38.32 -28.33
N PHE A 88 -33.25 38.48 -27.12
CA PHE A 88 -33.99 39.70 -26.80
C PHE A 88 -33.05 40.93 -26.76
N PRO A 89 -33.47 42.06 -27.36
CA PRO A 89 -32.67 43.26 -27.43
C PRO A 89 -32.56 43.93 -26.07
N VAL A 90 -31.34 44.25 -25.63
CA VAL A 90 -31.12 45.02 -24.41
C VAL A 90 -31.22 46.52 -24.74
N PRO A 91 -32.08 47.28 -24.04
CA PRO A 91 -32.23 48.72 -24.22
C PRO A 91 -30.99 49.50 -23.75
N ASN A 92 -30.97 50.80 -24.03
CA ASN A 92 -29.88 51.70 -23.63
C ASN A 92 -30.30 52.76 -22.60
N SER A 93 -31.58 52.81 -22.18
CA SER A 93 -32.02 53.69 -21.10
C SER A 93 -31.53 53.18 -19.76
N ARG A 94 -31.18 54.10 -18.87
CA ARG A 94 -30.69 53.82 -17.51
C ARG A 94 -31.71 53.03 -16.70
N GLU A 95 -32.95 53.51 -16.70
CA GLU A 95 -34.08 52.98 -15.96
C GLU A 95 -34.45 51.57 -16.44
N ASP A 96 -34.45 51.35 -17.77
CA ASP A 96 -34.76 50.04 -18.35
C ASP A 96 -33.70 48.99 -18.02
N LEU A 97 -32.42 49.39 -18.04
CA LEU A 97 -31.31 48.51 -17.65
C LEU A 97 -31.46 48.11 -16.19
N GLN A 98 -31.77 49.05 -15.29
CA GLN A 98 -32.00 48.76 -13.87
C GLN A 98 -33.21 47.82 -13.68
N GLN A 99 -34.33 48.05 -14.36
CA GLN A 99 -35.49 47.15 -14.29
C GLN A 99 -35.17 45.73 -14.79
N LEU A 100 -34.40 45.61 -15.87
CA LEU A 100 -33.96 44.32 -16.39
C LEU A 100 -33.06 43.58 -15.41
N LEU A 101 -32.16 44.28 -14.71
CA LEU A 101 -31.32 43.68 -13.68
C LEU A 101 -32.16 43.05 -12.58
N TYR A 102 -33.12 43.78 -12.00
CA TYR A 102 -34.00 43.25 -10.97
C TYR A 102 -34.94 42.15 -11.48
N PHE A 103 -35.33 42.17 -12.75
CA PHE A 103 -36.14 41.10 -13.35
C PHE A 103 -35.35 39.79 -13.51
N ILE A 104 -34.08 39.88 -13.91
CA ILE A 104 -33.24 38.69 -14.21
C ILE A 104 -32.62 38.12 -12.93
N GLN A 105 -32.17 38.97 -12.00
CA GLN A 105 -31.50 38.56 -10.75
C GLN A 105 -32.19 37.37 -10.03
N PRO A 106 -33.51 37.38 -9.75
CA PRO A 106 -34.15 36.27 -9.01
C PRO A 106 -34.12 34.93 -9.77
N LYS A 107 -33.86 34.94 -11.09
CA LYS A 107 -33.76 33.72 -11.92
C LYS A 107 -32.39 33.06 -11.82
N LEU A 108 -31.41 33.77 -11.25
CA LEU A 108 -30.02 33.31 -11.09
C LEU A 108 -29.71 32.77 -9.69
N ILE A 109 -30.64 32.96 -8.74
CA ILE A 109 -30.49 32.48 -7.37
C ILE A 109 -30.55 30.95 -7.37
N GLU A 110 -29.53 30.31 -6.81
CA GLU A 110 -29.53 28.87 -6.63
C GLU A 110 -30.67 28.44 -5.71
N SER A 111 -31.53 27.56 -6.20
CA SER A 111 -32.67 27.05 -5.44
C SER A 111 -32.83 25.54 -5.63
N VAL A 112 -33.74 24.93 -4.86
CA VAL A 112 -34.04 23.49 -4.93
C VAL A 112 -34.58 23.12 -6.32
N LYS A 113 -35.32 24.03 -6.96
CA LYS A 113 -35.81 23.92 -8.33
C LYS A 113 -35.38 25.18 -9.10
N PRO A 114 -34.14 25.21 -9.63
CA PRO A 114 -33.65 26.37 -10.37
C PRO A 114 -34.39 26.54 -11.70
N ASP A 115 -34.34 27.75 -12.26
CA ASP A 115 -34.80 27.99 -13.61
C ASP A 115 -33.98 27.13 -14.59
N PRO A 116 -34.61 26.35 -15.48
CA PRO A 116 -33.88 25.48 -16.40
C PRO A 116 -32.98 26.24 -17.40
N ASN A 117 -33.22 27.53 -17.61
CA ASN A 117 -32.44 28.43 -18.47
C ASN A 117 -31.48 29.35 -17.68
N THR A 118 -31.06 28.95 -16.46
CA THR A 118 -30.18 29.76 -15.60
C THR A 118 -28.93 30.27 -16.31
N GLU A 119 -28.28 29.45 -17.14
CA GLU A 119 -27.07 29.86 -17.88
C GLU A 119 -27.36 30.92 -18.96
N ASP A 120 -28.48 30.79 -19.67
CA ASP A 120 -28.91 31.79 -20.66
C ASP A 120 -29.25 33.12 -19.97
N TRP A 121 -29.96 33.05 -18.84
CA TRP A 121 -30.24 34.20 -17.99
C TRP A 121 -28.95 34.84 -17.48
N ARG A 122 -27.93 34.05 -17.13
CA ARG A 122 -26.65 34.57 -16.61
C ARG A 122 -25.88 35.30 -17.70
N ALA A 123 -25.80 34.73 -18.90
CA ALA A 123 -25.18 35.38 -20.05
C ALA A 123 -25.85 36.73 -20.34
N LYS A 124 -27.19 36.76 -20.32
CA LYS A 124 -27.95 37.99 -20.56
C LYS A 124 -27.81 38.99 -19.41
N PHE A 125 -27.80 38.55 -18.16
CA PHE A 125 -27.56 39.40 -17.00
C PHE A 125 -26.22 40.13 -17.12
N ASN A 126 -25.15 39.42 -17.49
CA ASN A 126 -23.83 40.02 -17.71
C ASN A 126 -23.85 41.09 -18.83
N GLU A 127 -24.60 40.84 -19.90
CA GLU A 127 -24.79 41.83 -20.97
C GLU A 127 -25.50 43.10 -20.45
N VAL A 128 -26.58 42.94 -19.68
CA VAL A 128 -27.34 44.05 -19.09
C VAL A 128 -26.46 44.82 -18.09
N VAL A 129 -25.75 44.14 -17.19
CA VAL A 129 -24.84 44.77 -16.20
C VAL A 129 -23.76 45.58 -16.90
N SER A 130 -23.13 45.02 -17.95
CA SER A 130 -22.08 45.71 -18.69
C SER A 130 -22.58 47.03 -19.31
N ARG A 131 -23.77 47.00 -19.92
CA ARG A 131 -24.41 48.20 -20.46
C ARG A 131 -24.83 49.17 -19.36
N ALA A 132 -25.34 48.68 -18.24
CA ALA A 132 -25.69 49.49 -17.07
C ALA A 132 -24.46 50.22 -16.52
N LYS A 133 -23.35 49.51 -16.26
CA LYS A 133 -22.09 50.13 -15.79
C LYS A 133 -21.61 51.24 -16.72
N ASN A 134 -21.73 51.07 -18.03
CA ASN A 134 -21.39 52.12 -18.98
C ASN A 134 -22.38 53.31 -18.96
N ALA A 135 -23.69 53.04 -18.87
CA ALA A 135 -24.72 54.08 -18.79
C ALA A 135 -24.62 54.91 -17.50
N TYR A 136 -24.21 54.29 -16.39
CA TYR A 136 -24.05 54.87 -15.06
C TYR A 136 -22.58 55.17 -14.69
N LYS A 137 -21.68 55.28 -15.67
CA LYS A 137 -20.22 55.44 -15.45
C LYS A 137 -19.78 56.60 -14.52
N ASN A 138 -20.64 57.61 -14.35
CA ASN A 138 -20.38 58.78 -13.50
C ASN A 138 -21.17 58.75 -12.18
N ASP A 139 -21.89 57.66 -11.90
CA ASP A 139 -22.69 57.45 -10.68
C ASP A 139 -22.07 56.32 -9.85
N SER A 140 -21.18 56.69 -8.94
CA SER A 140 -20.50 55.73 -8.06
C SER A 140 -21.45 54.94 -7.15
N SER A 141 -22.62 55.51 -6.82
CA SER A 141 -23.59 54.83 -5.95
C SER A 141 -24.27 53.69 -6.71
N ALA A 142 -24.74 53.96 -7.93
CA ALA A 142 -25.35 52.95 -8.78
C ALA A 142 -24.36 51.84 -9.16
N LEU A 143 -23.08 52.19 -9.41
CA LEU A 143 -22.04 51.20 -9.70
C LEU A 143 -21.78 50.25 -8.52
N ALA A 144 -21.76 50.77 -7.29
CA ALA A 144 -21.60 49.94 -6.09
C ALA A 144 -22.76 48.96 -5.90
N GLU A 145 -24.01 49.39 -6.20
CA GLU A 145 -25.18 48.53 -6.14
C GLU A 145 -25.09 47.38 -7.16
N PHE A 146 -24.63 47.64 -8.39
CA PHE A 146 -24.45 46.58 -9.39
C PHE A 146 -23.39 45.56 -8.98
N GLU A 147 -22.28 46.01 -8.38
CA GLU A 147 -21.23 45.12 -7.86
C GLU A 147 -21.73 44.24 -6.71
N GLU A 148 -22.54 44.80 -5.81
CA GLU A 148 -23.18 44.03 -4.73
C GLU A 148 -24.11 42.94 -5.27
N ILE A 149 -24.92 43.27 -6.27
CA ILE A 149 -25.80 42.31 -6.93
C ILE A 149 -24.97 41.18 -7.59
N GLU A 150 -23.90 41.50 -8.33
CA GLU A 150 -23.03 40.49 -8.93
C GLU A 150 -22.37 39.59 -7.88
N ALA A 151 -21.88 40.16 -6.79
CA ALA A 151 -21.28 39.41 -5.69
C ALA A 151 -22.28 38.44 -5.05
N SER A 152 -23.54 38.88 -4.84
CA SER A 152 -24.60 38.06 -4.27
C SER A 152 -24.94 36.81 -5.11
N LEU A 153 -24.67 36.86 -6.42
CA LEU A 153 -24.90 35.77 -7.36
C LEU A 153 -23.70 34.81 -7.48
N SER A 154 -22.58 35.12 -6.84
CA SER A 154 -21.40 34.24 -6.76
C SER A 154 -21.48 33.34 -5.52
N THR A 155 -21.96 32.11 -5.69
CA THR A 155 -22.11 31.14 -4.61
C THR A 155 -20.80 30.37 -4.37
N PRO A 156 -20.37 30.16 -3.11
CA PRO A 156 -19.23 29.30 -2.81
C PRO A 156 -19.56 27.82 -3.06
N LEU A 157 -18.55 27.05 -3.50
CA LEU A 157 -18.66 25.62 -3.84
C LEU A 157 -19.35 24.74 -2.77
N SER A 158 -19.24 25.10 -1.50
CA SER A 158 -19.85 24.38 -0.37
C SER A 158 -21.39 24.44 -0.38
N THR A 159 -21.97 25.57 -0.79
CA THR A 159 -23.43 25.74 -0.90
C THR A 159 -23.98 24.88 -2.05
N GLY A 160 -23.25 24.81 -3.17
CA GLY A 160 -23.60 23.96 -4.31
C GLY A 160 -23.62 22.47 -3.98
N LEU A 161 -22.70 22.00 -3.12
CA LEU A 161 -22.67 20.62 -2.61
C LEU A 161 -23.89 20.32 -1.71
N ALA A 162 -24.24 21.22 -0.79
CA ALA A 162 -25.40 21.06 0.09
C ALA A 162 -26.74 21.03 -0.70
N ILE A 163 -26.86 21.84 -1.75
CA ILE A 163 -28.03 21.85 -2.63
C ILE A 163 -28.09 20.56 -3.47
N ARG A 164 -26.95 20.08 -4.00
CA ARG A 164 -26.89 18.80 -4.73
C ARG A 164 -27.21 17.59 -3.84
N ALA A 165 -26.80 17.61 -2.58
CA ALA A 165 -27.15 16.57 -1.60
C ALA A 165 -28.67 16.49 -1.35
N LYS A 166 -29.37 17.64 -1.31
CA LYS A 166 -30.85 17.68 -1.20
C LYS A 166 -31.58 17.28 -2.48
N ARG A 167 -30.95 17.39 -3.65
CA ARG A 167 -31.55 17.06 -4.97
C ARG A 167 -31.55 15.57 -5.27
N ASN A 168 -30.65 14.77 -4.69
CA ASN A 168 -30.64 13.32 -4.90
C ASN A 168 -30.09 12.56 -3.67
N PRO A 169 -30.97 11.99 -2.82
CA PRO A 169 -30.55 11.27 -1.62
C PRO A 169 -29.70 10.02 -1.92
N LEU A 170 -29.80 9.46 -3.14
CA LEU A 170 -28.95 8.34 -3.57
C LEU A 170 -27.48 8.71 -3.69
N PHE A 171 -27.16 9.97 -4.03
CA PHE A 171 -25.77 10.43 -4.12
C PHE A 171 -25.08 10.40 -2.76
N VAL A 172 -25.81 10.80 -1.70
CA VAL A 172 -25.32 10.75 -0.32
C VAL A 172 -25.17 9.29 0.15
N ALA A 173 -26.16 8.45 -0.13
CA ALA A 173 -26.10 7.02 0.23
C ALA A 173 -24.92 6.30 -0.43
N LEU A 174 -24.60 6.62 -1.68
CA LEU A 174 -23.49 6.04 -2.43
C LEU A 174 -22.12 6.48 -1.87
N LEU A 175 -21.97 7.76 -1.52
CA LEU A 175 -20.73 8.26 -0.89
C LEU A 175 -20.51 7.65 0.51
N VAL A 176 -21.57 7.52 1.31
CA VAL A 176 -21.50 6.84 2.62
C VAL A 176 -21.17 5.36 2.45
N GLY A 177 -21.75 4.68 1.44
CA GLY A 177 -21.43 3.30 1.13
C GLY A 177 -19.97 3.07 0.75
N ILE A 178 -19.41 3.91 -0.12
CA ILE A 178 -17.99 3.81 -0.53
C ILE A 178 -17.04 4.06 0.65
N THR A 179 -17.33 5.05 1.48
CA THR A 179 -16.50 5.35 2.65
C THR A 179 -16.54 4.24 3.71
N LEU A 180 -17.71 3.65 3.96
CA LEU A 180 -17.84 2.49 4.85
C LEU A 180 -17.08 1.26 4.32
N LEU A 181 -17.19 0.95 3.03
CA LEU A 181 -16.45 -0.15 2.41
C LEU A 181 -14.93 0.05 2.49
N GLY A 182 -14.46 1.28 2.25
CA GLY A 182 -13.05 1.63 2.39
C GLY A 182 -12.54 1.46 3.82
N LEU A 183 -13.32 1.87 4.82
CA LEU A 183 -12.99 1.70 6.24
C LEU A 183 -12.95 0.22 6.65
N VAL A 184 -13.91 -0.59 6.21
CA VAL A 184 -13.94 -2.03 6.46
C VAL A 184 -12.72 -2.71 5.84
N GLY A 185 -12.35 -2.35 4.61
CA GLY A 185 -11.14 -2.88 3.95
C GLY A 185 -9.85 -2.50 4.68
N LEU A 186 -9.73 -1.26 5.16
CA LEU A 186 -8.57 -0.79 5.94
C LEU A 186 -8.45 -1.54 7.28
N VAL A 187 -9.55 -1.70 8.02
CA VAL A 187 -9.55 -2.43 9.30
C VAL A 187 -9.23 -3.91 9.09
N GLY A 188 -9.79 -4.55 8.06
CA GLY A 188 -9.47 -5.93 7.71
C GLY A 188 -7.98 -6.12 7.41
N SER A 189 -7.40 -5.25 6.57
CA SER A 189 -5.98 -5.30 6.22
C SER A 189 -5.06 -5.03 7.42
N MET A 190 -5.43 -4.11 8.32
CA MET A 190 -4.67 -3.89 9.55
C MET A 190 -4.72 -5.10 10.49
N MET A 191 -5.87 -5.76 10.60
CA MET A 191 -6.04 -6.92 11.48
C MET A 191 -5.23 -8.12 10.98
N GLU A 192 -5.18 -8.37 9.66
CA GLU A 192 -4.36 -9.44 9.08
C GLU A 192 -2.86 -9.19 9.32
N ARG A 193 -2.37 -7.96 9.06
CA ARG A 193 -0.98 -7.59 9.35
C ARG A 193 -0.63 -7.73 10.83
N SER A 194 -1.58 -7.43 11.72
CA SER A 194 -1.38 -7.61 13.16
C SER A 194 -1.27 -9.09 13.54
N LYS A 195 -2.07 -9.97 12.93
CA LYS A 195 -2.00 -11.42 13.18
C LYS A 195 -0.67 -12.01 12.71
N GLU A 196 -0.19 -11.60 11.54
CA GLU A 196 1.13 -12.02 11.03
C GLU A 196 2.25 -11.59 11.97
N ARG A 197 2.26 -10.32 12.40
CA ARG A 197 3.25 -9.81 13.37
C ARG A 197 3.24 -10.59 14.69
N GLN A 198 2.06 -10.82 15.25
CA GLN A 198 1.94 -11.61 16.48
C GLN A 198 2.45 -13.04 16.30
N CYS A 199 2.22 -13.65 15.14
CA CYS A 199 2.72 -14.99 14.85
C CYS A 199 4.25 -15.00 14.71
N GLU A 200 4.83 -13.99 14.07
CA GLU A 200 6.28 -13.84 13.93
C GLU A 200 6.97 -13.59 15.28
N GLU A 201 6.41 -12.75 16.14
CA GLU A 201 6.90 -12.53 17.51
C GLU A 201 6.84 -13.81 18.35
N LYS A 202 5.75 -14.58 18.25
CA LYS A 202 5.63 -15.88 18.93
C LYS A 202 6.67 -16.86 18.43
N TYR A 203 6.79 -16.99 17.11
CA TYR A 203 7.74 -17.92 16.50
C TYR A 203 9.18 -17.59 16.89
N THR A 204 9.59 -16.32 16.81
CA THR A 204 10.96 -15.90 17.15
C THR A 204 11.29 -16.17 18.62
N ALA A 205 10.38 -15.87 19.54
CA ALA A 205 10.56 -16.15 20.96
C ALA A 205 10.62 -17.65 21.26
N GLY A 206 9.70 -18.45 20.71
CA GLY A 206 9.66 -19.88 20.93
C GLY A 206 10.82 -20.64 20.26
N ALA A 207 11.22 -20.22 19.06
CA ALA A 207 12.37 -20.79 18.36
C ALA A 207 13.68 -20.53 19.13
N LEU A 208 13.83 -19.35 19.73
CA LEU A 208 14.99 -19.04 20.57
C LEU A 208 15.02 -19.93 21.82
N ALA A 209 13.88 -20.10 22.50
CA ALA A 209 13.78 -20.96 23.68
C ALA A 209 14.07 -22.44 23.34
N GLU A 210 13.55 -22.93 22.22
CA GLU A 210 13.80 -24.29 21.74
C GLU A 210 15.27 -24.50 21.37
N LYS A 211 15.87 -23.52 20.70
CA LYS A 211 17.31 -23.53 20.41
C LYS A 211 18.13 -23.61 21.71
N GLU A 212 17.80 -22.81 22.71
CA GLU A 212 18.50 -22.81 24.00
C GLU A 212 18.36 -24.17 24.73
N ARG A 213 17.16 -24.77 24.70
CA ARG A 213 16.92 -26.12 25.23
C ARG A 213 17.83 -27.14 24.56
N LEU A 214 17.93 -27.10 23.23
CA LEU A 214 18.75 -28.03 22.45
C LEU A 214 20.25 -27.78 22.64
N GLU A 215 20.70 -26.54 22.78
CA GLU A 215 22.10 -26.23 23.08
C GLU A 215 22.52 -26.73 24.47
N LYS A 216 21.64 -26.60 25.48
CA LYS A 216 21.86 -27.18 26.81
C LYS A 216 21.97 -28.70 26.74
N LEU A 217 21.08 -29.34 26.00
CA LEU A 217 21.12 -30.79 25.81
C LEU A 217 22.40 -31.22 25.06
N TYR A 218 22.81 -30.47 24.03
CA TYR A 218 24.05 -30.74 23.29
C TYR A 218 25.28 -30.64 24.20
N ALA A 219 25.35 -29.63 25.07
CA ALA A 219 26.42 -29.50 26.06
C ALA A 219 26.44 -30.69 27.04
N GLN A 220 25.27 -31.21 27.43
CA GLN A 220 25.18 -32.40 28.27
C GLN A 220 25.70 -33.65 27.53
N VAL A 221 25.36 -33.82 26.25
CA VAL A 221 25.88 -34.91 25.41
C VAL A 221 27.41 -34.84 25.31
N ASP A 222 27.97 -33.65 25.09
CA ASP A 222 29.43 -33.45 25.03
C ASP A 222 30.11 -33.80 26.38
N GLN A 223 29.49 -33.41 27.50
CA GLN A 223 29.97 -33.78 28.84
C GLN A 223 29.92 -35.29 29.07
N ASP A 224 28.84 -35.96 28.69
CA ASP A 224 28.68 -37.41 28.81
C ASP A 224 29.70 -38.15 27.94
N TYR A 225 29.91 -37.70 26.70
CA TYR A 225 30.90 -38.23 25.78
C TYR A 225 32.33 -38.10 26.33
N LYS A 226 32.72 -36.90 26.79
CA LYS A 226 34.05 -36.67 27.41
C LYS A 226 34.25 -37.49 28.68
N GLY A 227 33.19 -37.72 29.45
CA GLY A 227 33.19 -38.58 30.62
C GLY A 227 33.18 -40.07 30.31
N LYS A 228 33.26 -40.49 29.03
CA LYS A 228 33.10 -41.88 28.58
C LYS A 228 31.77 -42.54 29.04
N ARG A 229 30.76 -41.74 29.36
CA ARG A 229 29.39 -42.18 29.71
C ARG A 229 28.57 -42.34 28.43
N TYR A 230 28.97 -43.30 27.60
CA TYR A 230 28.45 -43.42 26.24
C TYR A 230 26.95 -43.75 26.19
N THR A 231 26.44 -44.50 27.17
CA THR A 231 25.01 -44.83 27.29
C THR A 231 24.14 -43.58 27.45
N GLU A 232 24.54 -42.68 28.33
CA GLU A 232 23.88 -41.41 28.60
C GLU A 232 24.04 -40.46 27.41
N ALA A 233 25.23 -40.43 26.81
CA ALA A 233 25.51 -39.63 25.62
C ALA A 233 24.58 -40.02 24.45
N VAL A 234 24.42 -41.31 24.16
CA VAL A 234 23.49 -41.79 23.11
C VAL A 234 22.03 -41.42 23.46
N ALA A 235 21.62 -41.63 24.71
CA ALA A 235 20.25 -41.34 25.15
C ALA A 235 19.91 -39.84 25.11
N ASN A 236 20.89 -38.97 25.35
CA ASN A 236 20.70 -37.52 25.25
C ASN A 236 20.84 -37.03 23.80
N ALA A 237 21.70 -37.64 22.98
CA ALA A 237 21.84 -37.30 21.57
C ALA A 237 20.55 -37.57 20.78
N SER A 238 19.83 -38.66 21.09
CA SER A 238 18.56 -38.99 20.41
C SER A 238 17.46 -37.94 20.63
N LYS A 239 17.52 -37.20 21.74
CA LYS A 239 16.58 -36.13 22.12
C LYS A 239 16.89 -34.77 21.46
N LEU A 240 17.98 -34.66 20.68
CA LEU A 240 18.33 -33.46 19.92
C LEU A 240 17.44 -33.31 18.69
N VAL A 241 16.15 -33.05 18.92
CA VAL A 241 15.12 -32.89 17.89
C VAL A 241 14.47 -31.54 18.05
N TRP A 242 14.35 -30.81 16.94
CA TRP A 242 13.57 -29.58 16.89
C TRP A 242 12.07 -29.89 16.86
N GLU A 243 11.33 -29.45 17.88
CA GLU A 243 9.90 -29.73 18.01
C GLU A 243 9.01 -28.49 17.86
N TYR A 244 9.59 -27.28 17.91
CA TYR A 244 8.81 -26.05 17.92
C TYR A 244 8.40 -25.58 16.51
N THR A 245 7.10 -25.36 16.30
CA THR A 245 6.57 -24.89 15.01
C THR A 245 5.37 -23.98 15.20
N GLU A 246 5.23 -23.01 14.31
CA GLU A 246 4.07 -22.12 14.23
C GLU A 246 3.49 -22.15 12.80
N PRO A 247 2.15 -22.07 12.62
CA PRO A 247 1.53 -22.18 11.31
C PRO A 247 2.02 -21.19 10.26
N CYS A 248 2.50 -20.00 10.69
CA CYS A 248 3.01 -18.96 9.79
C CYS A 248 4.47 -19.15 9.36
N LYS A 249 5.22 -20.06 10.00
CA LYS A 249 6.68 -20.18 9.87
C LYS A 249 7.11 -21.64 9.71
N VAL A 250 6.32 -22.42 8.97
CA VAL A 250 6.54 -23.86 8.76
C VAL A 250 7.87 -24.13 8.06
N ASP A 251 8.22 -23.32 7.06
CA ASP A 251 9.48 -23.47 6.32
C ASP A 251 10.72 -23.19 7.20
N ASP A 252 10.65 -22.15 8.04
CA ASP A 252 11.72 -21.80 8.98
C ASP A 252 11.88 -22.88 10.06
N ALA A 253 10.78 -23.47 10.55
CA ALA A 253 10.80 -24.60 11.47
C ALA A 253 11.40 -25.85 10.80
N ALA A 254 11.08 -26.11 9.53
CA ALA A 254 11.66 -27.22 8.77
C ALA A 254 13.17 -27.04 8.54
N ALA A 255 13.62 -25.82 8.24
CA ALA A 255 15.04 -25.51 8.12
C ALA A 255 15.79 -25.72 9.44
N SER A 256 15.22 -25.22 10.55
CA SER A 256 15.78 -25.40 11.90
C SER A 256 15.88 -26.88 12.28
N LYS A 257 14.84 -27.65 11.96
CA LYS A 257 14.84 -29.11 12.12
C LYS A 257 15.97 -29.77 11.34
N GLY A 258 16.16 -29.42 10.07
CA GLY A 258 17.25 -29.96 9.25
C GLY A 258 18.64 -29.74 9.88
N VAL A 259 18.89 -28.53 10.40
CA VAL A 259 20.16 -28.19 11.07
C VAL A 259 20.40 -29.05 12.32
N TRP A 260 19.37 -29.26 13.14
CA TRP A 260 19.50 -30.05 14.36
C TRP A 260 19.56 -31.56 14.09
N ASP A 261 18.86 -32.04 13.06
CA ASP A 261 18.95 -33.41 12.59
C ASP A 261 20.37 -33.74 12.14
N GLU A 262 21.01 -32.84 11.38
CA GLU A 262 22.41 -32.98 10.98
C GLU A 262 23.35 -33.02 12.18
N LYS A 263 23.22 -32.08 13.12
CA LYS A 263 24.01 -32.07 14.36
C LYS A 263 23.88 -33.38 15.15
N ARG A 264 22.66 -33.90 15.26
CA ARG A 264 22.36 -35.15 15.94
C ARG A 264 23.02 -36.34 15.26
N ILE A 265 22.98 -36.40 13.93
CA ILE A 265 23.65 -37.46 13.15
C ILE A 265 25.17 -37.40 13.40
N GLN A 266 25.77 -36.22 13.30
CA GLN A 266 27.20 -36.02 13.50
C GLN A 266 27.65 -36.45 14.91
N ILE A 267 26.96 -35.99 15.95
CA ILE A 267 27.34 -36.34 17.32
C ILE A 267 27.09 -37.82 17.63
N SER A 268 26.03 -38.42 17.08
CA SER A 268 25.79 -39.86 17.26
C SER A 268 26.91 -40.70 16.62
N ALA A 269 27.39 -40.30 15.44
CA ALA A 269 28.53 -40.96 14.81
C ALA A 269 29.83 -40.81 15.62
N LEU A 270 30.06 -39.62 16.20
CA LEU A 270 31.22 -39.39 17.09
C LEU A 270 31.16 -40.25 18.35
N ILE A 271 29.98 -40.37 18.97
CA ILE A 271 29.77 -41.23 20.15
C ILE A 271 30.03 -42.69 19.79
N GLN A 272 29.48 -43.18 18.67
CA GLN A 272 29.66 -44.55 18.21
C GLN A 272 31.14 -44.88 17.98
N LYS A 273 31.87 -43.99 17.32
CA LYS A 273 33.32 -44.13 17.14
C LYS A 273 34.06 -44.15 18.47
N GLY A 274 33.63 -43.35 19.45
CA GLY A 274 34.20 -43.36 20.80
C GLY A 274 34.00 -44.69 21.51
N ILE A 275 32.81 -45.30 21.39
CA ILE A 275 32.50 -46.63 21.93
C ILE A 275 33.43 -47.69 21.34
N GLU A 276 33.62 -47.67 20.01
CA GLU A 276 34.49 -48.63 19.30
C GLU A 276 35.96 -48.51 19.73
N ILE A 277 36.46 -47.27 19.88
CA ILE A 277 37.83 -47.02 20.34
C ILE A 277 38.01 -47.52 21.78
N ASP A 278 37.11 -47.17 22.70
CA ASP A 278 37.21 -47.60 24.10
C ASP A 278 37.10 -49.13 24.26
N ALA A 279 36.27 -49.77 23.44
CA ALA A 279 36.18 -51.23 23.37
C ALA A 279 37.50 -51.86 22.87
N ALA A 280 38.08 -51.33 21.80
CA ALA A 280 39.36 -51.80 21.26
C ALA A 280 40.52 -51.59 22.24
N GLU A 281 40.55 -50.48 22.99
CA GLU A 281 41.53 -50.21 24.03
C GLU A 281 41.43 -51.23 25.18
N LYS A 282 40.21 -51.54 25.62
CA LYS A 282 39.94 -52.56 26.66
C LYS A 282 40.36 -53.96 26.20
N GLU A 283 40.02 -54.34 24.98
CA GLU A 283 40.42 -55.62 24.40
C GLU A 283 41.96 -55.72 24.28
N ALA A 284 42.61 -54.66 23.77
CA ALA A 284 44.07 -54.62 23.68
C ALA A 284 44.74 -54.69 25.06
N ALA A 285 44.15 -54.07 26.09
CA ALA A 285 44.65 -54.17 27.46
C ALA A 285 44.52 -55.60 28.02
N ALA A 286 43.37 -56.24 27.84
CA ALA A 286 43.15 -57.63 28.25
C ALA A 286 44.11 -58.60 27.53
N ASN A 287 44.33 -58.40 26.23
CA ASN A 287 45.26 -59.21 25.44
C ASN A 287 46.71 -59.03 25.90
N ARG A 288 47.13 -57.81 26.28
CA ARG A 288 48.46 -57.57 26.87
C ARG A 288 48.62 -58.30 28.21
N GLU A 289 47.63 -58.22 29.09
CA GLU A 289 47.66 -58.92 30.38
C GLU A 289 47.72 -60.44 30.20
N LEU A 290 46.96 -60.98 29.25
CA LEU A 290 47.00 -62.41 28.91
C LEU A 290 48.37 -62.83 28.37
N ALA A 291 48.95 -62.03 27.47
CA ALA A 291 50.27 -62.29 26.91
C ALA A 291 51.38 -62.23 27.98
N GLU A 292 51.29 -61.30 28.93
CA GLU A 292 52.21 -61.21 30.08
C GLU A 292 52.11 -62.47 30.97
N LYS A 293 50.89 -62.89 31.32
CA LYS A 293 50.64 -64.13 32.09
C LYS A 293 51.18 -65.37 31.37
N GLN A 294 51.01 -65.45 30.06
CA GLN A 294 51.52 -66.55 29.26
C GLN A 294 53.05 -66.54 29.20
N ALA A 295 53.65 -65.37 29.01
CA ALA A 295 55.11 -65.22 29.04
C ALA A 295 55.70 -65.60 30.40
N ASP A 296 55.03 -65.27 31.51
CA ASP A 296 55.43 -65.71 32.85
C ASP A 296 55.37 -67.24 33.01
N ALA A 297 54.27 -67.86 32.56
CA ALA A 297 54.11 -69.31 32.60
C ALA A 297 55.18 -70.02 31.75
N ASP A 298 55.48 -69.50 30.56
CA ASP A 298 56.52 -70.02 29.66
C ASP A 298 57.91 -69.87 30.29
N ARG A 299 58.19 -68.73 30.95
CA ARG A 299 59.44 -68.53 31.71
C ARG A 299 59.59 -69.53 32.85
N GLU A 300 58.53 -69.79 33.61
CA GLU A 300 58.55 -70.76 34.70
C GLU A 300 58.76 -72.19 34.18
N LEU A 301 58.07 -72.55 33.10
CA LEU A 301 58.23 -73.85 32.45
C LEU A 301 59.66 -74.05 31.92
N ALA A 302 60.22 -73.04 31.25
CA ALA A 302 61.59 -73.07 30.75
C ALA A 302 62.61 -73.20 31.90
N ALA A 303 62.39 -72.52 33.03
CA ALA A 303 63.24 -72.65 34.21
C ALA A 303 63.22 -74.08 34.78
N LYS A 304 62.03 -74.69 34.92
CA LYS A 304 61.88 -76.09 35.37
C LYS A 304 62.54 -77.08 34.41
N GLN A 305 62.40 -76.87 33.11
CA GLN A 305 63.05 -77.70 32.09
C GLN A 305 64.57 -77.58 32.15
N ALA A 306 65.10 -76.36 32.32
CA ALA A 306 66.53 -76.13 32.47
C ALA A 306 67.10 -76.77 33.75
N GLU A 307 66.35 -76.75 34.85
CA GLU A 307 66.72 -77.44 36.10
C GLU A 307 66.76 -78.96 35.92
N ALA A 308 65.71 -79.56 35.33
CA ALA A 308 65.69 -80.98 35.01
C ALA A 308 66.86 -81.39 34.09
N GLN A 309 67.17 -80.57 33.07
CA GLN A 309 68.34 -80.81 32.21
C GLN A 309 69.65 -80.78 33.01
N LYS A 310 69.84 -79.80 33.90
CA LYS A 310 71.02 -79.75 34.78
C LYS A 310 71.12 -81.00 35.65
N GLU A 311 70.03 -81.47 36.23
CA GLU A 311 70.01 -82.70 37.03
C GLU A 311 70.42 -83.92 36.21
N THR A 312 69.85 -84.08 35.01
CA THR A 312 70.21 -85.20 34.12
C THR A 312 71.68 -85.16 33.71
N GLU A 313 72.23 -83.98 33.45
CA GLU A 313 73.63 -83.81 33.07
C GLU A 313 74.58 -84.07 34.26
N LEU A 314 74.22 -83.60 35.45
CA LEU A 314 74.97 -83.93 36.69
C LEU A 314 74.98 -85.43 36.95
N ALA A 315 73.86 -86.13 36.73
CA ALA A 315 73.78 -87.59 36.84
C ALA A 315 74.67 -88.29 35.79
N ARG A 316 74.70 -87.79 34.55
CA ARG A 316 75.62 -88.28 33.50
C ARG A 316 77.07 -88.12 33.92
N ILE A 317 77.46 -86.93 34.38
CA ILE A 317 78.82 -86.63 34.88
C ILE A 317 79.19 -87.55 36.06
N ALA A 318 78.28 -87.76 37.01
CA ALA A 318 78.53 -88.66 38.15
C ALA A 318 78.75 -90.11 37.69
N THR A 319 77.95 -90.58 36.74
CA THR A 319 78.08 -91.92 36.15
C THR A 319 79.41 -92.08 35.40
N GLU A 320 79.81 -91.07 34.63
CA GLU A 320 81.11 -91.06 33.93
C GLU A 320 82.29 -91.03 34.90
N LYS A 321 82.21 -90.24 35.96
CA LYS A 321 83.22 -90.22 37.03
C LYS A 321 83.38 -91.58 37.70
N GLU A 322 82.27 -92.26 38.00
CA GLU A 322 82.35 -93.60 38.61
C GLU A 322 82.93 -94.63 37.64
N ARG A 323 82.54 -94.60 36.37
CA ARG A 323 83.17 -95.43 35.32
C ARG A 323 84.67 -95.18 35.21
N ALA A 324 85.10 -93.92 35.26
CA ALA A 324 86.52 -93.55 35.23
C ALA A 324 87.26 -94.07 36.47
N ARG A 325 86.66 -93.95 37.67
CA ARG A 325 87.22 -94.49 38.92
C ARG A 325 87.41 -96.01 38.85
N ILE A 326 86.41 -96.74 38.37
CA ILE A 326 86.47 -98.19 38.16
C ILE A 326 87.58 -98.55 37.15
N ALA A 327 87.67 -97.82 36.03
CA ALA A 327 88.71 -98.03 35.03
C ALA A 327 90.12 -97.77 35.60
N GLU A 328 90.29 -96.76 36.45
CA GLU A 328 91.57 -96.47 37.11
C GLU A 328 91.97 -97.55 38.11
N VAL A 329 91.03 -98.06 38.91
CA VAL A 329 91.26 -99.21 39.80
C VAL A 329 91.70 -100.42 38.98
N ARG A 330 90.98 -100.74 37.89
CA ARG A 330 91.32 -101.84 36.98
C ARG A 330 92.71 -101.66 36.35
N ARG A 331 93.11 -100.43 36.00
CA ARG A 331 94.46 -100.14 35.50
C ARG A 331 95.52 -100.42 36.56
N LYS A 332 95.32 -99.93 37.80
CA LYS A 332 96.23 -100.19 38.93
C LYS A 332 96.35 -101.68 39.29
N GLU A 333 95.27 -102.45 39.13
CA GLU A 333 95.31 -103.92 39.31
C GLU A 333 96.09 -104.63 38.21
N LEU A 334 96.00 -104.16 36.96
CA LEU A 334 96.79 -104.67 35.84
C LEU A 334 98.28 -104.34 36.00
N ASP A 335 98.62 -103.14 36.47
CA ASP A 335 100.00 -102.70 36.71
C ASP A 335 100.67 -103.48 37.85
N LYS A 336 99.92 -104.05 38.80
CA LYS A 336 100.44 -104.91 39.89
C LYS A 336 100.73 -106.36 39.49
N LYS A 337 100.33 -106.78 38.28
CA LYS A 337 100.52 -108.15 37.77
C LYS A 337 101.78 -108.32 36.91
N TRP A 338 102.64 -107.31 36.86
CA TRP A 338 103.95 -107.28 36.19
C TRP A 338 105.04 -106.93 37.20
#